data_AF-A0A352UMS0-F1
#
_entry.id   AF-A0A352UMS0-F1
#
_cell.length_a   1.000
_cell.length_b   1.000
_cell.length_c   1.000
_cell.angle_alpha   90.00
_cell.angle_beta   90.00
_cell.angle_gamma   90.00
#
_symmetry.space_group_name_H-M   'P 1'
#
loop_
_entity.id
_entity.type
_entity.pdbx_description
1 polymer ?
#
loop_
_entity_poly.entity_id
_entity_poly.type
_entity_poly.pdbx_seq_one_letter_code
_entity_poly.pdbx_strand_id
1 'polypeptide(L)'
;ALREGEIHAAGVSMGRKKSLDKVLSTAKGYLSENFSRGEDFSITVGYGSDHEEAAGFRAKVAEMLEGLRLSTEIPIRRIGAVIGVHTGPYPIGVGILRRACKAI
;
A
#
# COMPACT_ATOMS: atom_id res chain seq x y z
N ALA A 1 2.53 -4.30 9.42
CA ALA A 1 3.03 -4.64 8.08
C ALA A 1 3.07 -6.16 7.94
N LEU A 2 2.52 -6.69 6.85
CA LEU A 2 2.64 -8.10 6.50
C LEU A 2 3.97 -8.28 5.76
N ARG A 3 4.84 -9.16 6.22
CA ARG A 3 6.07 -9.59 5.53
C ARG A 3 6.38 -11.03 5.92
N GLU A 4 6.98 -11.80 5.01
CA GLU A 4 7.38 -13.20 5.29
C GLU A 4 6.23 -14.11 5.78
N GLY A 5 4.99 -13.79 5.42
CA GLY A 5 3.79 -14.53 5.85
C GLY A 5 3.23 -14.11 7.20
N GLU A 6 3.86 -13.18 7.91
CA GLU A 6 3.45 -12.75 9.25
C GLU A 6 3.08 -11.27 9.34
N ILE A 7 2.14 -10.96 10.23
CA ILE A 7 1.72 -9.58 10.51
C ILE A 7 2.48 -9.06 11.72
N HIS A 8 3.30 -8.03 11.51
CA HIS A 8 3.98 -7.31 12.58
C HIS A 8 3.37 -5.93 12.81
N ALA A 9 3.37 -5.45 14.05
CA ALA A 9 3.01 -4.06 14.35
C ALA A 9 4.05 -3.11 13.72
N ALA A 10 3.61 -2.22 12.83
CA ALA A 10 4.47 -1.21 12.18
C ALA A 10 4.47 0.15 12.91
N GLY A 11 3.83 0.21 14.08
CA GLY A 11 3.64 1.40 14.90
C GLY A 11 2.19 1.59 15.34
N VAL A 12 1.99 2.49 16.31
CA VAL A 12 0.68 2.90 16.82
C VAL A 12 0.49 4.39 16.54
N SER A 13 -0.73 4.81 16.22
CA SER A 13 -1.05 6.22 15.95
C SER A 13 -2.47 6.53 16.40
N MET A 14 -2.64 7.72 16.98
CA MET A 14 -3.95 8.22 17.38
C MET A 14 -4.56 9.02 16.23
N GLY A 15 -5.52 8.42 15.52
CA GLY A 15 -6.29 9.04 14.44
C GLY A 15 -6.04 8.43 13.05
N ARG A 16 -7.12 8.37 12.26
CA ARG A 16 -7.14 7.73 10.93
C ARG A 16 -6.15 8.35 9.96
N LYS A 17 -6.15 9.69 9.83
CA LYS A 17 -5.24 10.43 8.94
C LYS A 17 -3.77 10.17 9.27
N LYS A 18 -3.38 10.28 10.55
CA LYS A 18 -2.00 10.01 10.99
C LYS A 18 -1.59 8.55 10.72
N SER A 19 -2.51 7.61 10.90
CA SER A 19 -2.27 6.20 10.61
C SER A 19 -2.01 5.96 9.11
N LEU A 20 -2.77 6.61 8.23
CA LEU A 20 -2.55 6.57 6.78
C LEU A 20 -1.21 7.20 6.38
N ASP A 21 -0.87 8.36 6.95
CA ASP A 21 0.40 9.03 6.69
C ASP A 21 1.59 8.16 7.15
N LYS A 22 1.43 7.40 8.25
CA LYS A 22 2.41 6.41 8.70
C LYS A 22 2.57 5.26 7.70
N VAL A 23 1.46 4.72 7.17
CA VAL A 23 1.50 3.68 6.12
C VAL A 23 2.26 4.19 4.89
N LEU A 24 1.99 5.42 4.44
CA LEU A 24 2.71 6.04 3.32
C LEU A 24 4.20 6.20 3.63
N SER A 25 4.56 6.66 4.82
CA SER A 25 5.96 6.80 5.23
C SER A 25 6.69 5.45 5.22
N THR A 26 6.06 4.39 5.75
CA THR A 26 6.63 3.04 5.72
C THR A 26 6.77 2.51 4.29
N ALA A 27 5.75 2.69 3.45
CA ALA A 27 5.80 2.27 2.05
C ALA A 27 6.88 3.03 1.26
N LYS A 28 7.01 4.34 1.49
CA LYS A 28 8.04 5.18 0.86
C LYS A 28 9.44 4.67 1.18
N GLY A 29 9.73 4.41 2.46
CA GLY A 29 11.02 3.87 2.90
C GLY A 29 11.34 2.54 2.20
N TYR A 30 10.40 1.60 2.26
CA TYR A 30 10.56 0.31 1.58
C TYR A 30 10.82 0.46 0.08
N LEU A 31 10.05 1.31 -0.61
CA LEU A 31 10.21 1.52 -2.05
C LEU A 31 11.57 2.13 -2.40
N SER A 32 11.99 3.17 -1.68
CA SER A 32 13.28 3.85 -1.92
C SER A 32 14.49 2.96 -1.66
N GLU A 33 14.38 2.00 -0.74
CA GLU A 33 15.47 1.09 -0.40
C GLU A 33 15.59 -0.10 -1.36
N ASN A 34 14.49 -0.48 -2.04
CA ASN A 34 14.39 -1.78 -2.72
C ASN A 34 14.19 -1.71 -4.24
N PHE A 35 13.84 -0.55 -4.79
CA PHE A 35 13.50 -0.40 -6.21
C PHE A 35 14.03 0.91 -6.80
N SER A 36 14.46 0.85 -8.06
CA SER A 36 14.92 2.00 -8.83
C SER A 36 14.05 2.27 -10.06
N ARG A 37 13.24 1.29 -10.49
CA ARG A 37 12.31 1.42 -11.62
C ARG A 37 10.91 0.97 -11.24
N GLY A 38 9.89 1.65 -11.78
CA GLY A 38 8.48 1.28 -11.58
C GLY A 38 8.11 -0.10 -12.16
N GLU A 39 8.94 -0.61 -13.07
CA GLU A 39 8.80 -1.93 -13.70
C GLU A 39 9.27 -3.07 -12.79
N ASP A 40 9.99 -2.78 -11.71
CA ASP A 40 10.53 -3.81 -10.81
C ASP A 40 9.47 -4.33 -9.82
N PHE A 41 8.31 -3.68 -9.74
CA PHE A 41 7.26 -3.99 -8.78
C PHE A 41 5.85 -3.75 -9.31
N SER A 42 4.87 -4.29 -8.57
CA SER A 42 3.45 -3.97 -8.67
C SER A 42 3.00 -3.39 -7.33
N ILE A 43 2.08 -2.44 -7.38
CA ILE A 43 1.50 -1.81 -6.19
C ILE A 43 -0.02 -1.77 -6.32
N THR A 44 -0.74 -1.82 -5.20
CA THR A 44 -2.21 -1.71 -5.19
C THR A 44 -2.68 -1.07 -3.89
N VAL A 45 -3.78 -0.33 -3.96
CA VAL A 45 -4.50 0.14 -2.77
C VAL A 45 -5.62 -0.84 -2.45
N GLY A 46 -5.60 -1.38 -1.23
CA GLY A 46 -6.66 -2.22 -0.68
C GLY A 46 -7.59 -1.40 0.21
N TYR A 47 -8.91 -1.62 0.12
CA TYR A 47 -9.90 -0.94 0.96
C TYR A 47 -11.05 -1.85 1.40
N GLY A 48 -11.68 -1.54 2.54
CA GLY A 48 -12.87 -2.22 3.04
C GLY A 48 -14.15 -1.70 2.40
N SER A 49 -14.94 -0.95 3.18
CA SER A 49 -16.25 -0.43 2.75
C SER A 49 -16.19 0.94 2.05
N ASP A 50 -15.20 1.77 2.35
CA ASP A 50 -15.12 3.15 1.86
C ASP A 50 -14.21 3.28 0.63
N HIS A 51 -14.81 3.38 -0.55
CA HIS A 51 -14.08 3.52 -1.81
C HIS A 51 -13.57 4.96 -2.05
N GLU A 52 -14.26 5.98 -1.51
CA GLU A 52 -13.82 7.38 -1.68
C GLU A 52 -12.55 7.64 -0.87
N GLU A 53 -12.47 7.11 0.35
CA GLU A 53 -11.24 7.13 1.15
C GLU A 53 -10.10 6.42 0.39
N ALA A 54 -10.40 5.32 -0.29
CA ALA A 54 -9.43 4.58 -1.10
C ALA A 54 -8.93 5.40 -2.31
N ALA A 55 -9.82 6.13 -2.99
CA ALA A 55 -9.45 7.01 -4.10
C ALA A 55 -8.55 8.17 -3.64
N GLY A 56 -8.90 8.81 -2.52
CA GLY A 56 -8.06 9.84 -1.90
C GLY A 56 -6.70 9.29 -1.44
N PHE A 57 -6.68 8.07 -0.88
CA PHE A 57 -5.43 7.43 -0.49
C PHE A 57 -4.57 7.05 -1.70
N ARG A 58 -5.16 6.54 -2.79
CA ARG A 58 -4.46 6.27 -4.05
C ARG A 58 -3.78 7.51 -4.61
N ALA A 59 -4.44 8.68 -4.57
CA ALA A 59 -3.83 9.93 -5.02
C ALA A 59 -2.55 10.24 -4.23
N LYS A 60 -2.57 10.09 -2.90
CA LYS A 60 -1.36 10.24 -2.06
C LYS A 60 -0.27 9.21 -2.37
N VAL A 61 -0.64 7.97 -2.70
CA VAL A 61 0.32 6.94 -3.15
C VAL A 61 0.95 7.35 -4.48
N ALA A 62 0.18 7.92 -5.41
CA ALA A 62 0.69 8.43 -6.69
C ALA A 62 1.68 9.57 -6.47
N GLU A 63 1.34 10.58 -5.67
CA GLU A 63 2.24 11.69 -5.31
C GLU A 63 3.56 11.18 -4.67
N MET A 64 3.47 10.16 -3.81
CA MET A 64 4.64 9.52 -3.20
C MET A 64 5.53 8.86 -4.26
N LEU A 65 4.94 8.13 -5.22
CA LEU A 65 5.68 7.48 -6.30
C LEU A 65 6.33 8.47 -7.27
N GLU A 66 5.62 9.56 -7.60
CA GLU A 66 6.17 10.67 -8.39
C GLU A 66 7.41 11.28 -7.71
N GLY A 67 7.34 11.53 -6.40
CA GLY A 67 8.48 11.99 -5.61
C GLY A 67 9.67 11.03 -5.58
N LEU A 68 9.45 9.74 -5.84
CA LEU A 68 10.49 8.71 -5.98
C LEU A 68 10.92 8.47 -7.44
N ARG A 69 10.30 9.17 -8.42
CA ARG A 69 10.48 8.93 -9.87
C ARG A 69 10.15 7.50 -10.29
N LEU A 70 9.21 6.86 -9.59
CA LEU A 70 8.69 5.53 -9.91
C LEU A 70 7.32 5.70 -10.57
N SER A 71 7.13 5.12 -11.76
CA SER A 71 5.85 5.17 -12.47
C SER A 71 5.32 3.76 -12.71
N THR A 72 4.11 3.49 -12.21
CA THR A 72 3.43 2.19 -12.35
C THR A 72 1.94 2.37 -12.08
N GLU A 73 1.12 1.44 -12.56
CA GLU A 73 -0.31 1.47 -12.29
C GLU A 73 -0.62 1.18 -10.81
N ILE A 74 -1.60 1.89 -10.26
CA ILE A 74 -2.06 1.73 -8.87
C ILE A 74 -3.54 1.35 -8.87
N PRO A 75 -3.90 0.07 -9.11
CA PRO A 75 -5.27 -0.39 -9.00
C PRO A 75 -5.79 -0.28 -7.56
N ILE A 76 -7.08 0.04 -7.43
CA ILE A 76 -7.84 -0.03 -6.18
C ILE A 76 -8.54 -1.40 -6.13
N ARG A 77 -8.44 -2.11 -5.02
CA ARG A 77 -9.03 -3.44 -4.82
C ARG A 77 -9.79 -3.52 -3.50
N ARG A 78 -10.98 -4.10 -3.53
CA ARG A 78 -11.78 -4.34 -2.33
C ARG A 78 -11.23 -5.53 -1.55
N ILE A 79 -11.10 -5.36 -0.24
CA ILE A 79 -10.74 -6.40 0.72
C ILE A 79 -11.98 -7.26 0.98
N GLY A 80 -11.84 -8.57 0.77
CA GLY A 80 -12.94 -9.53 0.87
C GLY A 80 -13.38 -9.82 2.32
N ALA A 81 -14.53 -10.48 2.44
CA ALA A 81 -15.18 -10.76 3.73
C ALA A 81 -14.30 -11.56 4.71
N VAL A 82 -13.49 -12.50 4.21
CA VAL A 82 -12.59 -13.32 5.05
C VAL A 82 -11.60 -12.46 5.83
N ILE A 83 -11.10 -11.37 5.24
CA ILE A 83 -10.19 -10.44 5.93
C ILE A 83 -10.99 -9.42 6.75
N GLY A 84 -12.16 -9.00 6.24
CA GLY A 84 -13.02 -8.02 6.88
C GLY A 84 -13.48 -8.44 8.29
N VAL A 85 -13.77 -9.71 8.52
CA VAL A 85 -14.18 -10.20 9.85
C VAL A 85 -13.11 -10.06 10.93
N HIS A 86 -11.84 -10.00 10.55
CA HIS A 86 -10.71 -9.83 11.50
C HIS A 86 -10.26 -8.38 11.64
N THR A 87 -10.56 -7.53 10.65
CA THR A 87 -10.02 -6.17 10.55
C THR A 87 -11.08 -5.08 10.68
N GLY A 88 -12.36 -5.47 10.70
CA GLY A 88 -13.49 -4.57 10.72
C GLY A 88 -13.89 -4.08 9.32
N PRO A 89 -14.85 -3.15 9.23
CA PRO A 89 -15.40 -2.67 7.95
C PRO A 89 -14.51 -1.65 7.22
N TYR A 90 -13.50 -1.07 7.89
CA TYR A 90 -12.67 -0.01 7.34
C TYR A 90 -11.16 -0.33 7.26
N PRO A 91 -10.71 -1.54 6.85
CA PRO A 91 -9.31 -1.73 6.52
C PRO A 91 -8.95 -0.90 5.28
N ILE A 92 -7.74 -0.34 5.29
CA ILE A 92 -7.16 0.35 4.15
C ILE A 92 -5.65 0.21 4.20
N GLY A 93 -5.01 0.06 3.05
CA GLY A 93 -3.57 -0.06 2.99
C GLY A 93 -3.03 -0.19 1.58
N VAL A 94 -1.73 -0.45 1.50
CA VAL A 94 -0.99 -0.63 0.25
C VAL A 94 -0.32 -2.00 0.23
N GLY A 95 -0.43 -2.70 -0.89
CA GLY A 95 0.31 -3.93 -1.16
C GLY A 95 1.38 -3.68 -2.21
N ILE A 96 2.60 -4.16 -1.97
CA ILE A 96 3.74 -4.04 -2.89
C ILE A 96 4.30 -5.44 -3.14
N LEU A 97 4.49 -5.79 -4.41
CA LEU A 97 5.06 -7.07 -4.83
C LEU A 97 6.17 -6.83 -5.84
N ARG A 98 7.33 -7.46 -5.62
CA ARG A 98 8.42 -7.48 -6.61
C ARG A 98 7.95 -8.26 -7.84
N ARG A 99 8.16 -7.71 -9.04
CA ARG A 99 7.96 -8.47 -10.28
C ARG A 99 9.17 -9.38 -10.49
N ALA A 100 8.91 -10.64 -10.81
CA ALA A 100 9.98 -11.49 -11.33
C ALA A 100 10.47 -10.86 -12.64
N CYS A 101 11.79 -10.67 -12.76
CA CYS A 101 12.41 -10.25 -14.01
C CYS A 101 11.91 -11.21 -15.12
N LYS A 102 11.41 -10.68 -16.24
CA LYS A 102 11.21 -11.51 -17.42
C LYS A 102 12.60 -12.04 -17.79
N ALA A 103 12.83 -13.34 -17.60
CA ALA A 103 13.87 -14.03 -18.34
C ALA A 103 13.56 -13.80 -19.82
N ILE A 104 14.56 -13.25 -20.52
CA ILE A 104 14.51 -12.90 -21.94
C ILE A 104 14.40 -14.19 -22.76
#